data_AF-A0A250EZQ5-F1
#
_entry.id   AF-A0A250EZQ5-F1
#
_cell.length_a   1.000
_cell.length_b   1.000
_cell.length_c   1.000
_cell.angle_alpha   90.00
_cell.angle_beta   90.00
_cell.angle_gamma   90.00
#
_symmetry.space_group_name_H-M   'P 1'
#
loop_
_entity.id
_entity.type
_entity.pdbx_description
1 polymer ?
#
loop_
_entity_poly.entity_id
_entity_poly.type
_entity_poly.pdbx_seq_one_letter_code
_entity_poly.pdbx_strand_id
1 'polypeptide(L)'
;MTSEEIKAIVYYIQGLQALWKEGYNAEKVALYNYQFSLRAGVDMPDGLLNVIEMLEMWDDNWIYGTVPLTEKEAATIIQEELNIDIYHPEKDIMELVTKEFVSQLKDECSSNKIVAEALENAQELISYDEYLVALQNVLNELLTHHIRIPAHILAIIDVVEDPHIQRLQASLWGI
;
A
#
# COMPACT_ATOMS: atom_id res chain seq x y z
N MET A 1 7.68 6.70 3.30
CA MET A 1 8.01 5.67 2.29
C MET A 1 8.02 6.30 0.90
N THR A 2 8.66 5.67 -0.08
CA THR A 2 8.57 6.10 -1.48
C THR A 2 7.28 5.55 -2.12
N SER A 3 6.88 6.12 -3.26
CA SER A 3 5.75 5.59 -4.05
C SER A 3 5.98 4.14 -4.49
N GLU A 4 7.24 3.77 -4.76
CA GLU A 4 7.60 2.42 -5.20
C GLU A 4 7.53 1.42 -4.05
N GLU A 5 7.92 1.82 -2.83
CA GLU A 5 7.77 0.98 -1.62
C GLU A 5 6.29 0.69 -1.33
N ILE A 6 5.41 1.70 -1.46
CA ILE A 6 3.95 1.50 -1.32
C ILE A 6 3.42 0.55 -2.39
N LYS A 7 3.80 0.77 -3.66
CA LYS A 7 3.42 -0.11 -4.77
C LYS A 7 3.85 -1.54 -4.52
N ALA A 8 5.07 -1.75 -4.03
CA ALA A 8 5.58 -3.07 -3.69
C ALA A 8 4.69 -3.75 -2.64
N ILE A 9 4.36 -3.07 -1.53
CA ILE A 9 3.48 -3.62 -0.49
C ILE A 9 2.10 -3.95 -1.06
N VAL A 10 1.45 -3.00 -1.75
CA VAL A 10 0.07 -3.19 -2.22
C VAL A 10 -0.01 -4.32 -3.24
N TYR A 11 0.87 -4.35 -4.24
CA TYR A 11 0.90 -5.42 -5.23
C TYR A 11 1.23 -6.78 -4.61
N TYR A 12 2.13 -6.80 -3.62
CA TYR A 12 2.44 -8.01 -2.88
C TYR A 12 1.20 -8.58 -2.18
N ILE A 13 0.51 -7.74 -1.40
CA ILE A 13 -0.70 -8.11 -0.64
C ILE A 13 -1.83 -8.55 -1.56
N GLN A 14 -2.09 -7.82 -2.65
CA GLN A 14 -3.12 -8.17 -3.63
C GLN A 14 -2.85 -9.54 -4.26
N GLY A 15 -1.59 -9.84 -4.60
CA GLY A 15 -1.21 -11.15 -5.15
C GLY A 15 -1.37 -12.29 -4.13
N LEU A 16 -0.98 -12.07 -2.87
CA LEU A 16 -1.24 -13.03 -1.79
C LEU A 16 -2.74 -13.28 -1.58
N GLN A 17 -3.54 -12.22 -1.52
CA GLN A 17 -4.98 -12.31 -1.34
C GLN A 17 -5.64 -13.09 -2.48
N ALA A 18 -5.16 -12.93 -3.73
CA ALA A 18 -5.62 -13.71 -4.87
C ALA A 18 -5.33 -15.20 -4.71
N LEU A 19 -4.14 -15.57 -4.22
CA LEU A 19 -3.78 -16.97 -3.94
C LEU A 19 -4.61 -17.56 -2.82
N TRP A 20 -4.85 -16.81 -1.73
CA TRP A 20 -5.62 -17.27 -0.58
C TRP A 20 -7.10 -17.47 -0.87
N LYS A 21 -7.67 -16.73 -1.83
CA LYS A 21 -9.06 -16.96 -2.30
C LYS A 21 -9.26 -18.37 -2.88
N GLU A 22 -8.19 -19.03 -3.35
CA GLU A 22 -8.23 -20.43 -3.81
C GLU A 22 -8.09 -21.47 -2.67
N GLY A 23 -7.95 -21.00 -1.43
CA GLY A 23 -7.57 -21.78 -0.26
C GLY A 23 -6.09 -21.68 0.04
N TYR A 24 -5.74 -21.51 1.32
CA TYR A 24 -4.36 -21.37 1.74
C TYR A 24 -3.52 -22.61 1.38
N ASN A 25 -2.42 -22.37 0.67
CA ASN A 25 -1.42 -23.38 0.34
C ASN A 25 -0.03 -22.76 0.50
N ALA A 26 0.69 -23.23 1.51
CA ALA A 26 2.00 -22.69 1.86
C ALA A 26 3.05 -22.86 0.73
N GLU A 27 2.94 -23.88 -0.13
CA GLU A 27 3.85 -24.07 -1.28
C GLU A 27 3.64 -22.98 -2.33
N LYS A 28 2.37 -22.68 -2.64
CA LYS A 28 2.02 -21.59 -3.56
C LYS A 28 2.45 -20.24 -3.00
N VAL A 29 2.28 -20.00 -1.71
CA VAL A 29 2.72 -18.77 -1.03
C VAL A 29 4.23 -18.62 -1.12
N ALA A 30 4.99 -19.67 -0.79
CA ALA A 30 6.45 -19.63 -0.88
C ALA A 30 6.95 -19.40 -2.31
N LEU A 31 6.38 -20.10 -3.29
CA LEU A 31 6.72 -19.88 -4.70
C LEU A 31 6.41 -18.44 -5.14
N TYR A 32 5.29 -17.88 -4.67
CA TYR A 32 4.94 -16.49 -4.94
C TYR A 32 5.95 -15.53 -4.33
N ASN A 33 6.38 -15.75 -3.08
CA ASN A 33 7.40 -14.94 -2.42
C ASN A 33 8.72 -14.94 -3.17
N TYR A 34 9.22 -16.12 -3.54
CA TYR A 34 10.42 -16.27 -4.35
C TYR A 34 10.30 -15.55 -5.70
N GLN A 35 9.17 -15.70 -6.40
CA GLN A 35 8.96 -15.01 -7.68
C GLN A 35 8.83 -13.50 -7.53
N PHE A 36 8.22 -13.04 -6.44
CA PHE A 36 8.09 -11.63 -6.12
C PHE A 36 9.45 -11.03 -5.78
N SER A 37 10.26 -11.68 -4.93
CA SER A 37 11.60 -11.21 -4.54
C SER A 37 12.56 -11.12 -5.73
N LEU A 38 12.45 -12.01 -6.71
CA LEU A 38 13.22 -11.92 -7.97
C LEU A 38 12.84 -10.72 -8.85
N ARG A 39 11.63 -10.18 -8.71
CA ARG A 39 11.11 -9.06 -9.51
C ARG A 39 11.18 -7.73 -8.78
N ALA A 40 11.00 -7.76 -7.46
CA ALA A 40 11.12 -6.61 -6.59
C ALA A 40 12.58 -6.16 -6.63
N GLY A 41 12.82 -4.95 -7.13
CA GLY A 41 14.14 -4.34 -7.17
C GLY A 41 14.60 -3.90 -5.78
N VAL A 42 15.40 -2.83 -5.72
CA VAL A 42 15.95 -2.27 -4.46
C VAL A 42 14.86 -1.58 -3.60
N ASP A 43 13.67 -1.33 -4.15
CA ASP A 43 12.61 -0.53 -3.52
C ASP A 43 11.69 -1.32 -2.57
N MET A 44 12.23 -2.33 -1.88
CA MET A 44 11.48 -3.14 -0.92
C MET A 44 11.66 -2.57 0.50
N PRO A 45 10.59 -2.14 1.18
CA PRO A 45 10.69 -1.69 2.56
C PRO A 45 11.00 -2.85 3.50
N ASP A 46 11.74 -2.61 4.59
CA ASP A 46 12.22 -3.63 5.53
C ASP A 46 11.11 -4.58 6.02
N GLY A 47 9.92 -4.04 6.34
CA GLY A 47 8.78 -4.86 6.76
C GLY A 47 8.29 -5.82 5.67
N LEU A 48 8.32 -5.43 4.40
CA LEU A 48 7.96 -6.31 3.29
C LEU A 48 9.01 -7.39 3.07
N LEU A 49 10.29 -7.03 3.21
CA LEU A 49 11.39 -8.00 3.15
C LEU A 49 11.25 -9.04 4.25
N ASN A 50 10.97 -8.63 5.49
CA ASN A 50 10.75 -9.54 6.62
C ASN A 50 9.59 -10.50 6.33
N VAL A 51 8.44 -10.00 5.85
CA VAL A 51 7.30 -10.85 5.48
C VAL A 51 7.71 -11.87 4.42
N ILE A 52 8.38 -11.43 3.35
CA ILE A 52 8.82 -12.30 2.27
C ILE A 52 9.75 -13.39 2.82
N GLU A 53 10.80 -13.03 3.56
CA GLU A 53 11.76 -13.99 4.11
C GLU A 53 11.09 -14.99 5.07
N MET A 54 10.21 -14.52 5.96
CA MET A 54 9.50 -15.36 6.92
C MET A 54 8.49 -16.31 6.25
N LEU A 55 7.82 -15.87 5.19
CA LEU A 55 6.90 -16.70 4.42
C LEU A 55 7.62 -17.56 3.34
N GLU A 56 8.85 -17.21 2.97
CA GLU A 56 9.73 -17.95 2.03
C GLU A 56 10.53 -19.06 2.71
N MET A 57 10.48 -19.21 4.06
CA MET A 57 11.19 -20.24 4.85
C MET A 57 10.87 -21.73 4.50
N TRP A 58 10.43 -21.99 3.28
CA TRP A 58 10.34 -23.27 2.59
C TRP A 58 11.68 -23.84 2.12
N ASP A 59 12.66 -23.04 1.68
CA ASP A 59 13.78 -23.62 0.90
C ASP A 59 14.83 -24.36 1.76
N ASP A 60 15.40 -23.73 2.80
CA ASP A 60 16.42 -24.39 3.65
C ASP A 60 15.85 -25.41 4.65
N ASN A 61 14.55 -25.30 4.91
CA ASN A 61 13.86 -25.98 6.02
C ASN A 61 13.20 -27.31 5.57
N TRP A 62 12.99 -27.50 4.27
CA TRP A 62 12.56 -28.77 3.67
C TRP A 62 13.58 -29.90 3.88
N ILE A 63 14.88 -29.58 3.95
CA ILE A 63 15.94 -30.56 4.22
C ILE A 63 15.82 -31.15 5.65
N TYR A 64 15.14 -30.45 6.57
CA TYR A 64 15.05 -30.81 7.99
C TYR A 64 13.63 -31.13 8.50
N GLY A 65 12.60 -31.14 7.64
CA GLY A 65 11.27 -31.64 8.01
C GLY A 65 10.41 -30.69 8.86
N THR A 66 10.59 -29.38 8.73
CA THR A 66 9.72 -28.38 9.38
C THR A 66 8.32 -28.36 8.76
N VAL A 67 7.31 -28.22 9.63
CA VAL A 67 5.91 -28.12 9.23
C VAL A 67 5.69 -26.78 8.50
N PRO A 68 5.00 -26.75 7.35
CA PRO A 68 4.65 -25.49 6.68
C PRO A 68 3.86 -24.56 7.60
N LEU A 69 4.10 -23.25 7.49
CA LEU A 69 3.30 -22.24 8.18
C LEU A 69 1.81 -22.44 7.90
N THR A 70 1.00 -22.37 8.94
CA THR A 70 -0.45 -22.34 8.81
C THR A 70 -0.91 -20.98 8.29
N GLU A 71 -2.11 -20.93 7.71
CA GLU A 71 -2.73 -19.68 7.25
C GLU A 71 -2.75 -18.60 8.33
N LYS A 72 -3.07 -18.99 9.57
CA LYS A 72 -3.12 -18.07 10.70
C LYS A 72 -1.74 -17.51 11.05
N GLU A 73 -0.70 -18.33 11.06
CA GLU A 73 0.67 -17.86 11.33
C GLU A 73 1.14 -16.91 10.23
N ALA A 74 0.86 -17.23 8.96
CA ALA A 74 1.18 -16.35 7.86
C ALA A 74 0.44 -15.00 7.94
N ALA A 75 -0.85 -15.02 8.30
CA ALA A 75 -1.63 -13.81 8.52
C ALA A 75 -1.08 -12.96 9.68
N THR A 76 -0.66 -13.60 10.78
CA THR A 76 -0.05 -12.91 11.92
C THR A 76 1.25 -12.22 11.52
N ILE A 77 2.11 -12.86 10.73
CA ILE A 77 3.36 -12.25 10.25
C ILE A 77 3.06 -10.99 9.42
N ILE A 78 2.11 -11.07 8.48
CA ILE A 78 1.73 -9.92 7.65
C ILE A 78 1.17 -8.78 8.51
N GLN A 79 0.32 -9.10 9.48
CA GLN A 79 -0.25 -8.11 10.39
C GLN A 79 0.84 -7.44 11.26
N GLU A 80 1.79 -8.21 11.79
CA GLU A 80 2.85 -7.70 12.67
C GLU A 80 3.86 -6.82 11.93
N GLU A 81 4.27 -7.24 10.73
CA GLU A 81 5.34 -6.56 9.97
C GLU A 81 4.82 -5.43 9.07
N LEU A 82 3.60 -5.54 8.54
CA LEU A 82 3.04 -4.56 7.60
C LEU A 82 1.84 -3.80 8.16
N ASN A 83 1.30 -4.19 9.31
CA ASN A 83 0.04 -3.65 9.86
C ASN A 83 -1.12 -3.75 8.85
N ILE A 84 -1.21 -4.88 8.15
CA ILE A 84 -2.25 -5.16 7.16
C ILE A 84 -2.96 -6.46 7.51
N ASP A 85 -4.29 -6.40 7.63
CA ASP A 85 -5.14 -7.58 7.67
C ASP A 85 -5.32 -8.13 6.25
N ILE A 86 -4.54 -9.15 5.93
CA ILE A 86 -4.57 -9.83 4.63
C ILE A 86 -5.95 -10.43 4.26
N TYR A 87 -6.85 -10.65 5.23
CA TYR A 87 -8.21 -11.09 4.95
C TYR A 87 -9.09 -9.95 4.41
N HIS A 88 -8.87 -8.72 4.88
CA HIS A 88 -9.62 -7.52 4.53
C HIS A 88 -8.69 -6.30 4.36
N PRO A 89 -7.73 -6.34 3.40
CA PRO A 89 -6.64 -5.37 3.33
C PRO A 89 -7.09 -4.01 2.77
N GLU A 90 -8.34 -3.89 2.30
CA GLU A 90 -8.81 -2.71 1.57
C GLU A 90 -8.74 -1.43 2.43
N LYS A 91 -9.10 -1.53 3.71
CA LYS A 91 -9.01 -0.38 4.64
C LYS A 91 -7.56 -0.02 4.93
N ASP A 92 -6.72 -1.01 5.24
CA ASP A 92 -5.33 -0.77 5.65
C ASP A 92 -4.47 -0.24 4.50
N ILE A 93 -4.73 -0.71 3.27
CA ILE A 93 -4.12 -0.15 2.06
C ILE A 93 -4.57 1.30 1.86
N MET A 94 -5.87 1.59 1.99
CA MET A 94 -6.37 2.96 1.86
C MET A 94 -5.77 3.89 2.91
N GLU A 95 -5.62 3.41 4.14
CA GLU A 95 -4.93 4.10 5.24
C GLU A 95 -3.47 4.40 4.88
N LEU A 96 -2.69 3.38 4.50
CA LEU A 96 -1.28 3.50 4.14
C LEU A 96 -1.07 4.54 3.03
N VAL A 97 -1.82 4.39 1.94
CA VAL A 97 -1.73 5.25 0.75
C VAL A 97 -2.12 6.68 1.10
N THR A 98 -3.23 6.88 1.81
CA THR A 98 -3.72 8.23 2.14
C THR A 98 -2.78 8.95 3.08
N LYS A 99 -2.28 8.27 4.13
CA LYS A 99 -1.34 8.85 5.10
C LYS A 99 -0.04 9.25 4.44
N GLU A 100 0.54 8.40 3.58
CA GLU A 100 1.77 8.76 2.89
C GLU A 100 1.56 9.89 1.89
N PHE A 101 0.49 9.84 1.09
CA PHE A 101 0.16 10.91 0.14
C PHE A 101 0.03 12.27 0.84
N VAL A 102 -0.72 12.32 1.94
CA VAL A 102 -0.89 13.53 2.76
C VAL A 102 0.44 14.00 3.35
N SER A 103 1.26 13.08 3.87
CA SER A 103 2.57 13.42 4.44
C SER A 103 3.50 14.04 3.40
N GLN A 104 3.65 13.39 2.24
CA GLN A 104 4.52 13.86 1.16
C GLN A 104 4.02 15.20 0.59
N LEU A 105 2.70 15.35 0.43
CA LEU A 105 2.11 16.61 -0.01
C LEU A 105 2.35 17.73 1.00
N LYS A 106 2.30 17.43 2.31
CA LYS A 106 2.63 18.39 3.37
C LYS A 106 4.09 18.82 3.29
N ASP A 107 5.01 17.87 3.14
CA ASP A 107 6.44 18.15 3.17
C ASP A 107 6.88 18.99 1.95
N GLU A 108 6.29 18.75 0.78
CA GLU A 108 6.70 19.42 -0.45
C GLU A 108 5.85 20.63 -0.84
N CYS A 109 4.58 20.68 -0.45
CA CYS A 109 3.61 21.66 -0.97
C CYS A 109 2.92 22.52 0.11
N SER A 110 3.26 22.37 1.41
CA SER A 110 2.60 23.13 2.50
C SER A 110 2.78 24.64 2.46
N SER A 111 3.72 25.17 1.67
CA SER A 111 3.86 26.61 1.45
C SER A 111 2.66 27.21 0.68
N ASN A 112 1.90 26.39 -0.04
CA ASN A 112 0.66 26.79 -0.68
C ASN A 112 -0.49 26.74 0.35
N LYS A 113 -1.15 27.88 0.57
CA LYS A 113 -2.24 28.02 1.55
C LYS A 113 -3.42 27.07 1.27
N ILE A 114 -3.78 26.89 0.01
CA ILE A 114 -4.89 26.02 -0.39
C ILE A 114 -4.55 24.57 -0.05
N VAL A 115 -3.31 24.16 -0.33
CA VAL A 115 -2.83 22.83 0.03
C VAL A 115 -2.81 22.67 1.55
N ALA A 116 -2.31 23.66 2.30
CA ALA A 116 -2.29 23.61 3.76
C ALA A 116 -3.70 23.46 4.38
N GLU A 117 -4.68 24.23 3.90
CA GLU A 117 -6.07 24.14 4.34
C GLU A 117 -6.69 22.78 3.97
N ALA A 118 -6.45 22.27 2.75
CA ALA A 118 -6.91 20.94 2.35
C ALA A 118 -6.32 19.82 3.23
N LEU A 119 -5.05 19.94 3.59
CA LEU A 119 -4.37 18.98 4.46
C LEU A 119 -4.86 19.02 5.90
N GLU A 120 -5.24 20.19 6.43
CA GLU A 120 -5.84 20.32 7.76
C GLU A 120 -7.20 19.60 7.82
N ASN A 121 -8.05 19.84 6.83
CA ASN A 121 -9.34 19.14 6.71
C ASN A 121 -9.17 17.63 6.53
N ALA A 122 -8.18 17.20 5.73
CA ALA A 122 -7.88 15.78 5.55
C ALA A 122 -7.41 15.12 6.85
N GLN A 123 -6.64 15.83 7.67
CA GLN A 123 -6.13 15.32 8.94
C GLN A 123 -7.25 15.07 9.96
N GLU A 124 -8.29 15.91 9.96
CA GLU A 124 -9.50 15.70 10.77
C GLU A 124 -10.20 14.40 10.35
N LEU A 125 -10.43 14.20 9.05
CA LEU A 125 -11.07 12.99 8.50
C LEU A 125 -10.25 11.73 8.78
N ILE A 126 -8.92 11.80 8.65
CA ILE A 126 -7.99 10.70 8.98
C ILE A 126 -8.11 10.31 10.47
N SER A 127 -8.37 11.26 11.38
CA SER A 127 -8.56 10.96 12.80
C SER A 127 -9.85 10.16 13.08
N TYR A 128 -10.79 10.17 12.14
CA TYR A 128 -12.03 9.41 12.17
C TYR A 128 -11.99 8.15 11.28
N ASP A 129 -10.80 7.71 10.82
CA ASP A 129 -10.61 6.61 9.87
C ASP A 129 -11.30 6.83 8.49
N GLU A 130 -11.63 8.07 8.12
CA GLU A 130 -12.30 8.40 6.86
C GLU A 130 -11.30 8.61 5.70
N TYR A 131 -10.42 7.64 5.47
CA TYR A 131 -9.29 7.74 4.53
C TYR A 131 -9.70 8.05 3.08
N LEU A 132 -10.69 7.33 2.55
CA LEU A 132 -11.16 7.53 1.18
C LEU A 132 -11.69 8.96 0.99
N VAL A 133 -12.48 9.45 1.94
CA VAL A 133 -13.07 10.80 1.89
C VAL A 133 -11.97 11.86 2.02
N ALA A 134 -11.01 11.65 2.93
CA ALA A 134 -9.86 12.53 3.07
C ALA A 134 -9.10 12.65 1.74
N LEU A 135 -8.79 11.53 1.09
CA LEU A 135 -8.09 11.52 -0.18
C LEU A 135 -8.91 12.21 -1.29
N GLN A 136 -10.19 11.91 -1.41
CA GLN A 136 -11.09 12.56 -2.38
C GLN A 136 -11.13 14.07 -2.20
N ASN A 137 -11.23 14.56 -0.97
CA ASN A 137 -11.28 15.98 -0.68
C ASN A 137 -9.98 16.68 -1.09
N VAL A 138 -8.82 16.13 -0.73
CA VAL A 138 -7.53 16.71 -1.14
C VAL A 138 -7.41 16.76 -2.67
N LEU A 139 -7.72 15.67 -3.37
CA LEU A 139 -7.63 15.64 -4.83
C LEU A 139 -8.59 16.63 -5.50
N ASN A 140 -9.80 16.79 -4.96
CA ASN A 140 -10.78 17.77 -5.45
C ASN A 140 -10.32 19.21 -5.25
N GLU A 141 -9.71 19.53 -4.10
CA GLU A 141 -9.15 20.87 -3.84
C GLU A 141 -8.01 21.17 -4.81
N LEU A 142 -7.10 20.22 -5.01
CA LEU A 142 -6.02 20.35 -5.98
C LEU A 142 -6.56 20.61 -7.41
N LEU A 143 -7.59 19.87 -7.82
CA LEU A 143 -8.22 20.06 -9.13
C LEU A 143 -8.94 21.39 -9.27
N THR A 144 -9.77 21.75 -8.29
CA THR A 144 -10.59 22.96 -8.28
C THR A 144 -9.73 24.20 -8.41
N HIS A 145 -8.58 24.19 -7.75
CA HIS A 145 -7.63 25.30 -7.74
C HIS A 145 -6.50 25.17 -8.76
N HIS A 146 -6.56 24.16 -9.63
CA HIS A 146 -5.53 23.87 -10.65
C HIS A 146 -4.10 23.80 -10.06
N ILE A 147 -3.98 23.21 -8.87
CA ILE A 147 -2.70 23.04 -8.18
C ILE A 147 -1.98 21.85 -8.78
N ARG A 148 -0.85 22.12 -9.42
CA ARG A 148 0.06 21.08 -9.90
C ARG A 148 0.91 20.58 -8.73
N ILE A 149 0.90 19.27 -8.52
CA ILE A 149 1.77 18.61 -7.54
C ILE A 149 2.86 17.80 -8.26
N PRO A 150 3.97 17.48 -7.56
CA PRO A 150 5.00 16.59 -8.09
C PRO A 150 4.44 15.22 -8.49
N ALA A 151 4.95 14.69 -9.61
CA ALA A 151 4.49 13.43 -10.19
C ALA A 151 4.69 12.24 -9.26
N HIS A 152 5.79 12.20 -8.51
CA HIS A 152 6.07 11.08 -7.60
C HIS A 152 5.10 11.05 -6.41
N ILE A 153 4.57 12.20 -5.96
CA ILE A 153 3.52 12.24 -4.94
C ILE A 153 2.21 11.71 -5.52
N LEU A 154 1.84 12.15 -6.73
CA LEU A 154 0.62 11.68 -7.39
C LEU A 154 0.69 10.18 -7.75
N ALA A 155 1.88 9.62 -7.95
CA ALA A 155 2.09 8.20 -8.21
C ALA A 155 1.83 7.30 -6.98
N ILE A 156 1.80 7.86 -5.76
CA ILE A 156 1.45 7.12 -4.54
C ILE A 156 0.04 6.51 -4.65
N ILE A 157 -0.87 7.20 -5.34
CA ILE A 157 -2.27 6.78 -5.47
C ILE A 157 -2.54 5.90 -6.70
N ASP A 158 -1.52 5.54 -7.49
CA ASP A 158 -1.64 4.63 -8.64
C ASP A 158 -2.19 3.25 -8.26
N VAL A 159 -2.01 2.86 -7.00
CA VAL A 159 -2.41 1.57 -6.45
C VAL A 159 -3.87 1.53 -5.99
N VAL A 160 -4.57 2.68 -6.02
CA VAL A 160 -5.96 2.76 -5.57
C VAL A 160 -6.89 2.37 -6.71
N GLU A 161 -7.63 1.29 -6.51
CA GLU A 161 -8.59 0.76 -7.50
C GLU A 161 -9.96 1.44 -7.45
N ASP A 162 -10.16 2.43 -6.57
CA ASP A 162 -11.41 3.18 -6.50
C ASP A 162 -11.67 4.00 -7.79
N PRO A 163 -12.78 3.76 -8.50
CA PRO A 163 -13.04 4.42 -9.78
C PRO A 163 -13.20 5.94 -9.68
N HIS A 164 -13.56 6.48 -8.52
CA HIS A 164 -13.67 7.93 -8.34
C HIS A 164 -12.27 8.53 -8.14
N ILE A 165 -11.43 7.93 -7.30
CA ILE A 165 -10.03 8.33 -7.12
C ILE A 165 -9.28 8.31 -8.46
N GLN A 166 -9.42 7.24 -9.25
CA GLN A 166 -8.75 7.13 -10.56
C GLN A 166 -9.14 8.26 -11.52
N ARG A 167 -10.40 8.71 -11.50
CA ARG A 167 -10.84 9.85 -12.33
C ARG A 167 -10.22 11.17 -11.87
N LEU A 168 -10.19 11.40 -10.55
CA LEU A 168 -9.58 12.61 -9.98
C LEU A 168 -8.08 12.62 -10.28
N GLN A 169 -7.41 11.48 -10.11
CA GLN A 169 -5.99 11.32 -10.40
C GLN A 169 -5.69 11.55 -11.89
N ALA A 170 -6.43 10.92 -12.81
CA ALA A 170 -6.24 11.12 -14.25
C ALA A 170 -6.40 12.60 -14.65
N SER A 171 -7.37 13.30 -14.06
CA SER A 171 -7.58 14.73 -14.28
C SER A 171 -6.38 15.56 -13.79
N LEU A 172 -5.75 15.19 -12.68
CA LEU A 172 -4.53 15.84 -12.16
C LEU A 172 -3.30 15.54 -13.01
N TRP A 173 -3.21 14.35 -13.60
CA TRP A 173 -2.17 14.01 -14.58
C TRP A 173 -2.31 14.81 -15.88
N GLY A 174 -3.52 15.29 -16.20
CA GLY A 174 -3.84 15.95 -17.46
C GLY A 174 -4.04 14.97 -18.61
N ILE A 175 -4.50 13.75 -18.31
CA ILE A 175 -4.84 12.66 -19.26
C ILE A 175 -6.34 12.73 -19.56
#